data_AF-A0A928YII7-F1
#
_entry.id   AF-A0A928YII7-F1
#
_cell.length_a   1.000
_cell.length_b   1.000
_cell.length_c   1.000
_cell.angle_alpha   90.00
_cell.angle_beta   90.00
_cell.angle_gamma   90.00
#
_symmetry.space_group_name_H-M   'P 1'
#
loop_
_entity.id
_entity.type
_entity.pdbx_description
1 polymer ?
#
loop_
_entity_poly.entity_id
_entity_poly.type
_entity_poly.pdbx_seq_one_letter_code
_entity_poly.pdbx_strand_id
1 'polypeptide(L)'
;MSKKNYRRREVLNDWNFGLKQRFNIKCSIDVTVFIVILALFTSFSLKHGITAHEAVLYLAIILALYIPSQFLTKQWILKSISKTLTVQSESMTETTSEIVETLNSQKRVFENLNSNAKSFSGLVDKLRVLSEEAISTSKNTEKQVNQSITCSQKEHEAIAMNADKMLVLRQKIQMIAELILELSEHTQQIGNTISVVDDIAEQTNMLALNAAVEAARAGEHGKGFAVVAGEIRKLADESKQAITKITSLTSNIQYTTNSTVMATEEGSKEIESAVKDINLVSSNSETLLTLIQNVLESLDVLNQNAQKQNDIIEKLNIIDQENKSISEDLAQLMGVNTDKLAKLNNLSNEIRNSAIEG
;
A
#
# COMPACT_ATOMS: atom_id res chain seq x y z
N MET A 1 10.81 -31.87 30.25
CA MET A 1 11.46 -33.02 30.93
C MET A 1 11.49 -32.77 32.43
N SER A 2 10.50 -33.30 33.16
CA SER A 2 10.25 -33.00 34.56
C SER A 2 11.00 -33.97 35.50
N LYS A 3 11.46 -33.45 36.65
CA LYS A 3 12.12 -34.14 37.79
C LYS A 3 11.43 -35.42 38.29
N LYS A 4 10.25 -35.78 37.76
CA LYS A 4 9.47 -36.97 38.09
C LYS A 4 10.13 -38.30 37.65
N ASN A 5 10.94 -38.28 36.57
CA ASN A 5 11.54 -39.51 36.03
C ASN A 5 12.76 -40.03 36.81
N TYR A 6 13.39 -39.21 37.68
CA TYR A 6 14.55 -39.64 38.45
C TYR A 6 14.17 -40.39 39.74
N ARG A 7 13.06 -39.99 40.41
CA ARG A 7 12.61 -40.63 41.66
C ARG A 7 11.90 -41.98 41.50
N ARG A 8 11.47 -42.36 40.29
CA ARG A 8 10.80 -43.66 40.06
C ARG A 8 11.76 -44.83 39.85
N ARG A 9 13.06 -44.59 39.61
CA ARG A 9 14.05 -45.67 39.40
C ARG A 9 14.60 -46.28 40.69
N GLU A 10 14.42 -45.63 41.84
CA GLU A 10 15.11 -46.02 43.09
C GLU A 10 14.26 -46.76 44.13
N VAL A 11 13.02 -47.16 43.83
CA VAL A 11 12.13 -47.87 44.80
C VAL A 11 11.68 -49.24 44.30
N LEU A 12 12.52 -49.95 43.54
CA LEU A 12 12.24 -51.32 43.06
C LEU A 12 13.38 -52.30 43.33
N ASN A 13 14.12 -52.12 44.42
CA ASN A 13 14.98 -53.15 44.99
C ASN A 13 14.27 -53.83 46.16
N ASP A 14 13.31 -54.69 45.85
CA ASP A 14 12.91 -55.79 46.73
C ASP A 14 12.66 -57.01 45.83
N TRP A 15 13.68 -57.87 45.73
CA TRP A 15 13.64 -59.21 45.13
C TRP A 15 12.79 -59.38 43.86
N ASN A 16 13.13 -58.65 42.80
CA ASN A 16 12.44 -58.75 41.52
C ASN A 16 13.02 -59.88 40.66
N PHE A 17 12.87 -61.13 41.09
CA PHE A 17 13.22 -62.29 40.26
C PHE A 17 12.38 -62.31 38.98
N GLY A 18 13.01 -62.53 37.82
CA GLY A 18 12.29 -62.68 36.56
C GLY A 18 11.33 -63.89 36.59
N LEU A 19 10.28 -63.88 35.76
CA LEU A 19 9.26 -64.95 35.71
C LEU A 19 9.90 -66.36 35.63
N LYS A 20 10.98 -66.48 34.84
CA LYS A 20 11.79 -67.69 34.69
C LYS A 20 12.51 -68.11 35.97
N GLN A 21 13.06 -67.16 36.73
CA GLN A 21 13.65 -67.43 38.05
C GLN A 21 12.59 -67.81 39.07
N ARG A 22 11.40 -67.19 39.06
CA ARG A 22 10.29 -67.55 39.94
C ARG A 22 9.75 -68.95 39.65
N PHE A 23 9.68 -69.33 38.38
CA PHE A 23 9.33 -70.69 37.96
C PHE A 23 10.40 -71.71 38.38
N ASN A 24 11.69 -71.37 38.24
CA ASN A 24 12.80 -72.20 38.73
C ASN A 24 12.79 -72.32 40.26
N ILE A 25 12.46 -71.27 40.98
CA ILE A 25 12.30 -71.29 42.44
C ILE A 25 11.13 -72.19 42.83
N LYS A 26 9.97 -72.08 42.15
CA LYS A 26 8.85 -73.01 42.36
C LYS A 26 9.25 -74.45 42.10
N CYS A 27 9.86 -74.73 40.95
CA CYS A 27 10.31 -76.08 40.60
C CYS A 27 11.31 -76.61 41.64
N SER A 28 12.24 -75.78 42.11
CA SER A 28 13.18 -76.15 43.17
C SER A 28 12.48 -76.40 44.51
N ILE A 29 11.50 -75.59 44.90
CA ILE A 29 10.70 -75.78 46.14
C ILE A 29 9.87 -77.06 46.04
N ASP A 30 9.16 -77.26 44.92
CA ASP A 30 8.31 -78.44 44.70
C ASP A 30 9.16 -79.73 44.71
N VAL A 31 10.33 -79.72 44.06
CA VAL A 31 11.28 -80.85 44.03
C VAL A 31 11.90 -81.09 45.42
N THR A 32 12.32 -80.04 46.13
CA THR A 32 12.90 -80.20 47.48
C THR A 32 11.89 -80.67 48.50
N VAL A 33 10.65 -80.15 48.50
CA VAL A 33 9.56 -80.63 49.35
C VAL A 33 9.26 -82.09 49.04
N PHE A 34 9.20 -82.47 47.76
CA PHE A 34 9.01 -83.87 47.36
C PHE A 34 10.15 -84.78 47.85
N ILE A 35 11.42 -84.39 47.66
CA ILE A 35 12.59 -85.15 48.12
C ILE A 35 12.61 -85.29 49.64
N VAL A 36 12.34 -84.21 50.39
CA VAL A 36 12.31 -84.23 51.86
C VAL A 36 11.20 -85.15 52.36
N ILE A 37 10.02 -85.10 51.75
CA ILE A 37 8.92 -86.02 52.04
C ILE A 37 9.33 -87.48 51.80
N LEU A 38 10.00 -87.76 50.69
CA LEU A 38 10.45 -89.10 50.29
C LEU A 38 11.60 -89.63 51.18
N ALA A 39 12.48 -88.75 51.63
CA ALA A 39 13.56 -89.05 52.57
C ALA A 39 13.03 -89.34 53.99
N LEU A 40 12.05 -88.56 54.46
CA LEU A 40 11.36 -88.84 55.73
C LEU A 40 10.59 -90.17 55.67
N PHE A 41 9.96 -90.47 54.54
CA PHE A 41 9.27 -91.75 54.30
C PHE A 41 10.23 -92.94 54.37
N THR A 42 11.36 -92.89 53.67
CA THR A 42 12.35 -93.99 53.65
C THR A 42 12.99 -94.20 55.04
N SER A 43 13.38 -93.12 55.71
CA SER A 43 13.98 -93.17 57.07
C SER A 43 13.01 -93.77 58.11
N PHE A 44 11.73 -93.40 58.06
CA PHE A 44 10.72 -93.94 58.98
C PHE A 44 10.37 -95.41 58.66
N SER A 45 10.22 -95.75 57.37
CA SER A 45 9.93 -97.11 56.89
C SER A 45 10.98 -98.15 57.32
N LEU A 46 12.25 -97.73 57.38
CA LEU A 46 13.37 -98.60 57.79
C LEU A 46 13.41 -98.85 59.31
N LYS A 47 12.80 -97.97 60.11
CA LYS A 47 12.93 -97.99 61.58
C LYS A 47 11.76 -98.70 62.27
N HIS A 48 10.59 -98.76 61.63
CA HIS A 48 9.37 -99.39 62.15
C HIS A 48 8.78 -100.27 61.03
N GLY A 49 8.62 -101.58 61.25
CA GLY A 49 8.00 -102.47 60.26
C GLY A 49 6.55 -102.03 59.99
N ILE A 50 6.30 -101.43 58.83
CA ILE A 50 5.07 -100.69 58.56
C ILE A 50 3.86 -101.62 58.47
N THR A 51 2.82 -101.32 59.25
CA THR A 51 1.49 -101.90 59.08
C THR A 51 0.65 -101.12 58.06
N ALA A 52 -0.30 -101.76 57.38
CA ALA A 52 -1.09 -101.12 56.32
C ALA A 52 -1.82 -99.83 56.77
N HIS A 53 -2.26 -99.76 58.03
CA HIS A 53 -2.92 -98.58 58.60
C HIS A 53 -1.96 -97.38 58.79
N GLU A 54 -0.71 -97.64 59.20
CA GLU A 54 0.30 -96.58 59.36
C GLU A 54 0.71 -96.00 58.00
N ALA A 55 0.81 -96.83 56.95
CA ALA A 55 1.07 -96.37 55.59
C ALA A 55 0.00 -95.39 55.08
N VAL A 56 -1.29 -95.64 55.37
CA VAL A 56 -2.41 -94.76 54.98
C VAL A 56 -2.34 -93.42 55.71
N LEU A 57 -2.03 -93.42 57.02
CA LEU A 57 -1.90 -92.19 57.81
C LEU A 57 -0.75 -91.30 57.29
N TYR A 58 0.39 -91.90 56.94
CA TYR A 58 1.53 -91.17 56.37
C TYR A 58 1.23 -90.63 54.96
N LEU A 59 0.56 -91.41 54.11
CA LEU A 59 0.16 -90.96 52.78
C LEU A 59 -0.84 -89.79 52.87
N ALA A 60 -1.71 -89.79 53.89
CA ALA A 60 -2.58 -88.67 54.22
C ALA A 60 -1.81 -87.43 54.68
N ILE A 61 -0.76 -87.57 55.52
CA ILE A 61 0.10 -86.45 55.95
C ILE A 61 0.89 -85.87 54.76
N ILE A 62 1.41 -86.73 53.88
CA ILE A 62 2.12 -86.31 52.66
C ILE A 62 1.19 -85.51 51.75
N LEU A 63 -0.01 -86.02 51.48
CA LEU A 63 -1.02 -85.29 50.71
C LEU A 63 -1.42 -83.98 51.42
N ALA A 64 -1.56 -84.00 52.74
CA ALA A 64 -1.91 -82.82 53.55
C ALA A 64 -0.82 -81.74 53.57
N LEU A 65 0.45 -82.06 53.34
CA LEU A 65 1.54 -81.08 53.23
C LEU A 65 1.82 -80.68 51.77
N TYR A 66 1.73 -81.63 50.83
CA TYR A 66 2.04 -81.41 49.43
C TYR A 66 0.96 -80.61 48.71
N ILE A 67 -0.33 -80.90 48.94
CA ILE A 67 -1.44 -80.19 48.27
C ILE A 67 -1.45 -78.70 48.65
N PRO A 68 -1.34 -78.28 49.93
CA PRO A 68 -1.27 -76.87 50.29
C PRO A 68 -0.01 -76.18 49.76
N SER A 69 1.14 -76.88 49.74
CA SER A 69 2.38 -76.36 49.16
C SER A 69 2.20 -76.02 47.67
N GLN A 70 1.65 -76.96 46.89
CA GLN A 70 1.35 -76.76 45.46
C GLN A 70 0.33 -75.64 45.21
N PHE A 71 -0.68 -75.54 46.08
CA PHE A 71 -1.69 -74.48 46.03
C PHE A 71 -1.08 -73.10 46.31
N LEU A 72 -0.25 -72.98 47.35
CA LEU A 72 0.43 -71.74 47.72
C LEU A 72 1.44 -71.30 46.66
N THR A 73 2.24 -72.22 46.09
CA THR A 73 3.18 -71.89 45.01
C THR A 73 2.46 -71.50 43.72
N LYS A 74 1.32 -72.15 43.39
CA LYS A 74 0.46 -71.74 42.27
C LYS A 74 -0.12 -70.34 42.49
N GLN A 75 -0.69 -70.05 43.66
CA GLN A 75 -1.22 -68.72 43.97
C GLN A 75 -0.14 -67.64 43.97
N TRP A 76 1.06 -67.96 44.46
CA TRP A 76 2.19 -67.02 44.45
C TRP A 76 2.63 -66.65 43.03
N ILE A 77 2.72 -67.64 42.12
CA ILE A 77 3.02 -67.38 40.70
C ILE A 77 1.90 -66.57 40.03
N LEU A 78 0.64 -66.98 40.21
CA LEU A 78 -0.51 -66.27 39.61
C LEU A 78 -0.57 -64.82 40.07
N LYS A 79 -0.39 -64.55 41.37
CA LYS A 79 -0.33 -63.20 41.93
C LYS A 79 0.85 -62.39 41.37
N SER A 80 2.00 -63.05 41.15
CA SER A 80 3.18 -62.41 40.56
C SER A 80 2.97 -62.05 39.08
N ILE A 81 2.35 -62.95 38.31
CA ILE A 81 2.02 -62.74 36.90
C ILE A 81 0.98 -61.63 36.78
N SER A 82 -0.11 -61.72 37.54
CA SER A 82 -1.16 -60.70 37.63
C SER A 82 -0.56 -59.34 37.95
N LYS A 83 0.29 -59.22 38.99
CA LYS A 83 0.97 -57.95 39.32
C LYS A 83 1.83 -57.41 38.17
N THR A 84 2.54 -58.29 37.45
CA THR A 84 3.37 -57.89 36.30
C THR A 84 2.50 -57.42 35.13
N LEU A 85 1.41 -58.14 34.83
CA LEU A 85 0.44 -57.79 33.80
C LEU A 85 -0.28 -56.48 34.12
N THR A 86 -0.66 -56.23 35.38
CA THR A 86 -1.27 -54.95 35.80
C THR A 86 -0.30 -53.78 35.59
N VAL A 87 0.96 -53.91 36.02
CA VAL A 87 1.98 -52.86 35.81
C VAL A 87 2.22 -52.60 34.32
N GLN A 88 2.24 -53.65 33.51
CA GLN A 88 2.41 -53.52 32.06
C GLN A 88 1.18 -52.91 31.38
N SER A 89 -0.03 -53.27 31.81
CA SER A 89 -1.29 -52.66 31.38
C SER A 89 -1.37 -51.18 31.75
N GLU A 90 -0.98 -50.81 32.97
CA GLU A 90 -0.91 -49.41 33.41
C GLU A 90 0.06 -48.61 32.54
N SER A 91 1.27 -49.13 32.32
CA SER A 91 2.27 -48.50 31.44
C SER A 91 1.78 -48.37 29.99
N MET A 92 1.02 -49.34 29.49
CA MET A 92 0.39 -49.26 28.17
C MET A 92 -0.70 -48.20 28.13
N THR A 93 -1.55 -48.09 29.16
CA THR A 93 -2.57 -47.03 29.21
C THR A 93 -1.95 -45.63 29.24
N GLU A 94 -0.86 -45.44 30.00
CA GLU A 94 -0.08 -44.20 30.02
C GLU A 94 0.46 -43.88 28.63
N THR A 95 1.11 -44.84 27.97
CA THR A 95 1.62 -44.69 26.60
C THR A 95 0.51 -44.38 25.59
N THR A 96 -0.65 -45.02 25.69
CA THR A 96 -1.79 -44.72 24.80
C THR A 96 -2.32 -43.30 25.00
N SER A 97 -2.38 -42.83 26.25
CA SER A 97 -2.80 -41.46 26.54
C SER A 97 -1.83 -40.44 25.94
N GLU A 98 -0.52 -40.67 26.06
CA GLU A 98 0.51 -39.81 25.45
C GLU A 98 0.39 -39.76 23.92
N ILE A 99 0.12 -40.91 23.26
CA ILE A 99 -0.05 -40.95 21.80
C ILE A 99 -1.33 -40.22 21.37
N VAL A 100 -2.44 -40.37 22.11
CA VAL A 100 -3.69 -39.65 21.82
C VAL A 100 -3.50 -38.15 21.92
N GLU A 101 -2.81 -37.68 22.98
CA GLU A 101 -2.49 -36.26 23.13
C GLU A 101 -1.62 -35.75 21.98
N THR A 102 -0.61 -36.54 21.60
CA THR A 102 0.26 -36.23 20.44
C THR A 102 -0.55 -36.17 19.14
N LEU A 103 -1.44 -37.12 18.87
CA LEU A 103 -2.30 -37.12 17.68
C LEU A 103 -3.22 -35.90 17.63
N ASN A 104 -3.83 -35.53 18.75
CA ASN A 104 -4.68 -34.34 18.82
C ASN A 104 -3.85 -33.07 18.54
N SER A 105 -2.64 -33.00 19.07
CA SER A 105 -1.73 -31.88 18.78
C SER A 105 -1.33 -31.83 17.30
N GLN A 106 -1.03 -32.97 16.69
CA GLN A 106 -0.69 -33.09 15.27
C GLN A 106 -1.86 -32.71 14.37
N LYS A 107 -3.08 -33.19 14.68
CA LYS A 107 -4.30 -32.83 13.94
C LYS A 107 -4.51 -31.31 13.90
N ARG A 108 -4.33 -30.63 15.04
CA ARG A 108 -4.44 -29.18 15.12
C ARG A 108 -3.38 -28.46 14.27
N VAL A 109 -2.15 -28.96 14.25
CA VAL A 109 -1.09 -28.42 13.38
C VAL A 109 -1.45 -28.63 11.90
N PHE A 110 -1.97 -29.80 11.53
CA PHE A 110 -2.40 -30.11 10.17
C PHE A 110 -3.52 -29.19 9.68
N GLU A 111 -4.56 -28.98 10.51
CA GLU A 111 -5.65 -28.06 10.20
C GLU A 111 -5.15 -26.62 9.99
N ASN A 112 -4.22 -26.16 10.83
CA ASN A 112 -3.60 -24.84 10.70
C ASN A 112 -2.78 -24.71 9.40
N LEU A 113 -1.98 -25.71 9.05
CA LEU A 113 -1.19 -25.72 7.81
C LEU A 113 -2.09 -25.64 6.57
N ASN A 114 -3.16 -26.43 6.53
CA ASN A 114 -4.10 -26.43 5.41
C ASN A 114 -4.84 -25.09 5.26
N SER A 115 -5.16 -24.43 6.38
CA SER A 115 -5.74 -23.08 6.37
C SER A 115 -4.74 -22.03 5.86
N ASN A 116 -3.48 -22.12 6.31
CA ASN A 116 -2.41 -21.23 5.86
C ASN A 116 -2.12 -21.39 4.36
N ALA A 117 -2.09 -22.61 3.83
CA ALA A 117 -1.90 -22.87 2.40
C ALA A 117 -2.97 -22.16 1.53
N LYS A 118 -4.25 -22.29 1.91
CA LYS A 118 -5.35 -21.55 1.23
C LYS A 118 -5.16 -20.05 1.28
N SER A 119 -4.71 -19.53 2.42
CA SER A 119 -4.48 -18.10 2.62
C SER A 119 -3.31 -17.60 1.77
N PHE A 120 -2.23 -18.39 1.64
CA PHE A 120 -1.09 -18.06 0.77
C PHE A 120 -1.45 -18.10 -0.71
N SER A 121 -2.19 -19.11 -1.17
CA SER A 121 -2.66 -19.16 -2.56
C SER A 121 -3.48 -17.91 -2.92
N GLY A 122 -4.42 -17.50 -2.06
CA GLY A 122 -5.17 -16.26 -2.28
C GLY A 122 -4.32 -14.99 -2.23
N LEU A 123 -3.28 -14.96 -1.39
CA LEU A 123 -2.33 -13.85 -1.32
C LEU A 123 -1.48 -13.75 -2.60
N VAL A 124 -1.00 -14.88 -3.13
CA VAL A 124 -0.23 -14.97 -4.37
C VAL A 124 -1.04 -14.45 -5.55
N ASP A 125 -2.29 -14.90 -5.71
CA ASP A 125 -3.16 -14.42 -6.79
C ASP A 125 -3.39 -12.91 -6.69
N LYS A 126 -3.63 -12.39 -5.48
CA LYS A 126 -3.83 -10.96 -5.26
C LYS A 126 -2.59 -10.14 -5.55
N LEU A 127 -1.41 -10.60 -5.12
CA LEU A 127 -0.13 -9.93 -5.42
C LEU A 127 0.19 -9.94 -6.91
N ARG A 128 -0.12 -11.04 -7.62
CA ARG A 128 0.08 -11.12 -9.07
C ARG A 128 -0.74 -10.08 -9.81
N VAL A 129 -2.03 -9.98 -9.48
CA VAL A 129 -2.92 -8.96 -10.07
C VAL A 129 -2.42 -7.55 -9.76
N LEU A 130 -2.01 -7.27 -8.52
CA LEU A 130 -1.47 -5.96 -8.12
C LEU A 130 -0.17 -5.61 -8.87
N SER A 131 0.72 -6.59 -9.09
CA SER A 131 1.97 -6.40 -9.82
C SER A 131 1.71 -6.11 -11.31
N GLU A 132 0.82 -6.89 -11.94
CA GLU A 132 0.40 -6.68 -13.34
C GLU A 132 -0.26 -5.30 -13.52
N GLU A 133 -1.14 -4.91 -12.58
CA GLU A 133 -1.81 -3.60 -12.58
C GLU A 133 -0.82 -2.45 -12.37
N ALA A 134 0.17 -2.60 -11.46
CA ALA A 134 1.21 -1.61 -11.22
C ALA A 134 2.06 -1.37 -12.48
N ILE A 135 2.47 -2.42 -13.18
CA ILE A 135 3.26 -2.32 -14.43
C ILE A 135 2.43 -1.66 -15.54
N SER A 136 1.17 -2.09 -15.70
CA SER A 136 0.24 -1.53 -16.70
C SER A 136 -0.01 -0.04 -16.44
N THR A 137 -0.29 0.32 -15.18
CA THR A 137 -0.48 1.70 -14.74
C THR A 137 0.78 2.51 -15.00
N SER A 138 1.96 1.99 -14.64
CA SER A 138 3.23 2.67 -14.88
C SER A 138 3.41 3.02 -16.36
N LYS A 139 3.18 2.07 -17.26
CA LYS A 139 3.34 2.26 -18.71
C LYS A 139 2.35 3.29 -19.27
N ASN A 140 1.11 3.26 -18.80
CA ASN A 140 0.09 4.23 -19.22
C ASN A 140 0.42 5.64 -18.72
N THR A 141 0.84 5.77 -17.47
CA THR A 141 1.26 7.05 -16.90
C THR A 141 2.53 7.58 -17.57
N GLU A 142 3.51 6.73 -17.92
CA GLU A 142 4.70 7.14 -18.68
C GLU A 142 4.32 7.74 -20.05
N LYS A 143 3.39 7.11 -20.76
CA LYS A 143 2.87 7.66 -22.03
C LYS A 143 2.23 9.04 -21.82
N GLN A 144 1.42 9.19 -20.76
CA GLN A 144 0.78 10.47 -20.43
C GLN A 144 1.81 11.54 -20.07
N VAL A 145 2.83 11.19 -19.29
CA VAL A 145 3.94 12.08 -18.94
C VAL A 145 4.66 12.58 -20.19
N ASN A 146 5.02 11.70 -21.12
CA ASN A 146 5.67 12.09 -22.36
C ASN A 146 4.82 13.05 -23.21
N GLN A 147 3.50 12.84 -23.23
CA GLN A 147 2.55 13.76 -23.87
C GLN A 147 2.50 15.12 -23.15
N SER A 148 2.48 15.12 -21.82
CA SER A 148 2.50 16.33 -20.99
C SER A 148 3.79 17.14 -21.18
N ILE A 149 4.95 16.48 -21.27
CA ILE A 149 6.23 17.15 -21.57
C ILE A 149 6.16 17.85 -22.92
N THR A 150 5.70 17.14 -23.96
CA THR A 150 5.58 17.71 -25.31
C THR A 150 4.61 18.89 -25.34
N CYS A 151 3.50 18.79 -24.60
CA CYS A 151 2.52 19.87 -24.48
C CYS A 151 3.11 21.09 -23.77
N SER A 152 3.78 20.87 -22.63
CA SER A 152 4.41 21.92 -21.84
C SER A 152 5.53 22.63 -22.61
N GLN A 153 6.32 21.92 -23.42
CA GLN A 153 7.32 22.53 -24.30
C GLN A 153 6.70 23.48 -25.34
N LYS A 154 5.61 23.05 -25.99
CA LYS A 154 4.87 23.90 -26.94
C LYS A 154 4.24 25.11 -26.25
N GLU A 155 3.74 24.92 -25.03
CA GLU A 155 3.18 26.00 -24.23
C GLU A 155 4.26 27.02 -23.87
N HIS A 156 5.45 26.56 -23.46
CA HIS A 156 6.58 27.43 -23.16
C HIS A 156 7.01 28.28 -24.37
N GLU A 157 7.09 27.67 -25.56
CA GLU A 157 7.37 28.40 -26.81
C GLU A 157 6.29 29.45 -27.11
N ALA A 158 5.02 29.09 -26.96
CA ALA A 158 3.90 30.02 -27.18
C ALA A 158 3.89 31.19 -26.18
N ILE A 159 4.22 30.93 -24.90
CA ILE A 159 4.36 31.96 -23.86
C ILE A 159 5.49 32.92 -24.25
N ALA A 160 6.67 32.40 -24.62
CA ALA A 160 7.81 33.22 -25.04
C ALA A 160 7.48 34.10 -26.25
N MET A 161 6.85 33.52 -27.28
CA MET A 161 6.38 34.28 -28.45
C MET A 161 5.37 35.37 -28.09
N ASN A 162 4.46 35.11 -27.15
CA ASN A 162 3.48 36.10 -26.71
C ASN A 162 4.14 37.23 -25.89
N ALA A 163 5.14 36.91 -25.07
CA ALA A 163 5.94 37.90 -24.36
C ALA A 163 6.61 38.87 -25.34
N ASP A 164 7.26 38.34 -26.39
CA ASP A 164 7.89 39.16 -27.44
C ASP A 164 6.87 40.04 -28.17
N LYS A 165 5.70 39.49 -28.50
CA LYS A 165 4.62 40.27 -29.13
C LYS A 165 4.11 41.40 -28.23
N MET A 166 4.01 41.18 -26.92
CA MET A 166 3.63 42.24 -25.98
C MET A 166 4.68 43.34 -25.89
N LEU A 167 5.98 43.00 -25.96
CA LEU A 167 7.04 44.00 -26.01
C LEU A 167 6.97 44.87 -27.28
N VAL A 168 6.73 44.24 -28.43
CA VAL A 168 6.51 44.96 -29.70
C VAL A 168 5.26 45.84 -29.61
N LEU A 169 4.16 45.33 -29.05
CA LEU A 169 2.94 46.11 -28.90
C LEU A 169 3.13 47.32 -27.98
N ARG A 170 3.88 47.16 -26.88
CA ARG A 170 4.26 48.26 -25.98
C ARG A 170 5.02 49.36 -26.74
N GLN A 171 5.98 48.98 -27.58
CA GLN A 171 6.72 49.94 -28.41
C GLN A 171 5.80 50.67 -29.39
N LYS A 172 4.83 49.97 -30.01
CA LYS A 172 3.88 50.59 -30.92
C LYS A 172 2.95 51.58 -30.23
N ILE A 173 2.45 51.25 -29.02
CA ILE A 173 1.65 52.18 -28.22
C ILE A 173 2.46 53.42 -27.84
N GLN A 174 3.72 53.24 -27.42
CA GLN A 174 4.62 54.36 -27.11
C GLN A 174 4.81 55.29 -28.32
N MET A 175 5.04 54.73 -29.51
CA MET A 175 5.15 55.51 -30.74
C MET A 175 3.85 56.26 -31.08
N ILE A 176 2.69 55.64 -30.86
CA ILE A 176 1.39 56.28 -31.06
C ILE A 176 1.22 57.46 -30.10
N ALA A 177 1.60 57.30 -28.83
CA ALA A 177 1.54 58.37 -27.84
C ALA A 177 2.41 59.57 -28.27
N GLU A 178 3.63 59.32 -28.76
CA GLU A 178 4.53 60.37 -29.27
C GLU A 178 3.92 61.12 -30.47
N LEU A 179 3.36 60.40 -31.45
CA LEU A 179 2.71 61.01 -32.62
C LEU A 179 1.48 61.85 -32.25
N ILE A 180 0.71 61.41 -31.24
CA ILE A 180 -0.46 62.15 -30.76
C ILE A 180 -0.03 63.44 -30.04
N LEU A 181 1.07 63.41 -29.29
CA LEU A 181 1.62 64.61 -28.66
C LEU A 181 2.07 65.64 -29.71
N GLU A 182 2.75 65.20 -30.77
CA GLU A 182 3.14 66.05 -31.89
C GLU A 182 1.92 66.64 -32.61
N LEU A 183 0.87 65.83 -32.86
CA LEU A 183 -0.39 66.32 -33.43
C LEU A 183 -1.08 67.37 -32.54
N SER A 184 -1.05 67.17 -31.22
CA SER A 184 -1.60 68.12 -30.25
C SER A 184 -0.88 69.47 -30.32
N GLU A 185 0.46 69.45 -30.40
CA GLU A 185 1.28 70.65 -30.56
C GLU A 185 0.97 71.38 -31.87
N HIS A 186 0.91 70.67 -33.00
CA HIS A 186 0.55 71.25 -34.29
C HIS A 186 -0.86 71.86 -34.30
N THR A 187 -1.82 71.17 -33.66
CA THR A 187 -3.20 71.67 -33.54
C THR A 187 -3.25 72.96 -32.72
N GLN A 188 -2.45 73.06 -31.66
CA GLN A 188 -2.32 74.28 -30.86
C GLN A 188 -1.68 75.43 -31.65
N GLN A 189 -0.63 75.16 -32.44
CA GLN A 189 -0.01 76.15 -33.32
C GLN A 189 -0.99 76.67 -34.39
N ILE A 190 -1.81 75.78 -34.96
CA ILE A 190 -2.90 76.15 -35.88
C ILE A 190 -3.92 77.05 -35.17
N GLY A 191 -4.34 76.70 -33.96
CA GLY A 191 -5.25 77.51 -33.16
C GLY A 191 -4.73 78.94 -32.93
N ASN A 192 -3.45 79.09 -32.59
CA ASN A 192 -2.80 80.40 -32.44
C ASN A 192 -2.80 81.19 -33.77
N THR A 193 -2.52 80.51 -34.89
CA THR A 193 -2.51 81.14 -36.22
C THR A 193 -3.90 81.62 -36.61
N ILE A 194 -4.94 80.81 -36.35
CA ILE A 194 -6.33 81.18 -36.62
C ILE A 194 -6.73 82.45 -35.85
N SER A 195 -6.32 82.57 -34.58
CA SER A 195 -6.58 83.78 -33.78
C SER A 195 -5.98 85.03 -34.43
N VAL A 196 -4.74 84.96 -34.92
CA VAL A 196 -4.08 86.09 -35.60
C VAL A 196 -4.81 86.45 -36.90
N VAL A 197 -5.28 85.45 -37.66
CA VAL A 197 -6.01 85.70 -38.91
C VAL A 197 -7.39 86.29 -38.65
N ASP A 198 -8.06 85.91 -37.54
CA ASP A 198 -9.34 86.51 -37.13
C ASP A 198 -9.17 87.98 -36.78
N ASP A 199 -8.12 88.31 -36.02
CA ASP A 199 -7.76 89.70 -35.71
C ASP A 199 -7.49 90.52 -36.99
N ILE A 200 -6.79 89.96 -37.98
CA ILE A 200 -6.53 90.61 -39.27
C ILE A 200 -7.84 90.82 -40.05
N ALA A 201 -8.73 89.82 -40.09
CA ALA A 201 -10.01 89.92 -40.78
C ALA A 201 -10.90 91.00 -40.12
N GLU A 202 -10.92 91.07 -38.79
CA GLU A 202 -11.63 92.11 -38.05
C GLU A 202 -11.06 93.51 -38.30
N GLN A 203 -9.74 93.67 -38.26
CA GLN A 203 -9.08 94.94 -38.60
C GLN A 203 -9.36 95.35 -40.05
N THR A 204 -9.33 94.40 -40.98
CA THR A 204 -9.62 94.65 -42.41
C THR A 204 -11.07 95.08 -42.61
N ASN A 205 -12.01 94.45 -41.90
CA ASN A 205 -13.42 94.83 -41.91
C ASN A 205 -13.61 96.27 -41.40
N MET A 206 -12.95 96.62 -40.30
CA MET A 206 -12.98 97.96 -39.72
C MET A 206 -12.34 99.01 -40.64
N LEU A 207 -11.22 98.70 -41.29
CA LEU A 207 -10.56 99.57 -42.27
C LEU A 207 -11.46 99.79 -43.50
N ALA A 208 -12.08 98.72 -44.01
CA ALA A 208 -13.01 98.79 -45.14
C ALA A 208 -14.25 99.62 -44.82
N LEU A 209 -14.78 99.50 -43.59
CA LEU A 209 -15.88 100.33 -43.13
C LEU A 209 -15.50 101.82 -43.09
N ASN A 210 -14.34 102.14 -42.51
CA ASN A 210 -13.83 103.52 -42.47
C ASN A 210 -13.63 104.09 -43.89
N ALA A 211 -13.09 103.28 -44.82
CA ALA A 211 -12.93 103.67 -46.22
C ALA A 211 -14.27 103.88 -46.93
N ALA A 212 -15.28 103.05 -46.66
CA ALA A 212 -16.62 103.22 -47.21
C ALA A 212 -17.29 104.52 -46.72
N VAL A 213 -17.11 104.86 -45.44
CA VAL A 213 -17.59 106.12 -44.86
C VAL A 213 -16.93 107.33 -45.52
N GLU A 214 -15.60 107.30 -45.68
CA GLU A 214 -14.87 108.42 -46.28
C GLU A 214 -15.15 108.54 -47.79
N ALA A 215 -15.35 107.42 -48.48
CA ALA A 215 -15.79 107.40 -49.87
C ALA A 215 -17.21 107.99 -50.04
N ALA A 216 -18.13 107.71 -49.12
CA ALA A 216 -19.46 108.34 -49.10
C ALA A 216 -19.35 109.86 -48.83
N ARG A 217 -18.41 110.27 -47.97
CA ARG A 217 -18.15 111.67 -47.64
C ARG A 217 -17.58 112.48 -48.81
N ALA A 218 -16.79 111.84 -49.68
CA ALA A 218 -16.26 112.45 -50.91
C ALA A 218 -17.29 112.61 -52.05
N GLY A 219 -18.54 112.15 -51.86
CA GLY A 219 -19.63 112.34 -52.82
C GLY A 219 -19.40 111.66 -54.17
N GLU A 220 -19.59 112.40 -55.27
CA GLU A 220 -19.42 111.89 -56.65
C GLU A 220 -18.00 111.35 -56.91
N HIS A 221 -16.97 111.98 -56.34
CA HIS A 221 -15.57 111.58 -56.54
C HIS A 221 -15.20 110.29 -55.78
N GLY A 222 -15.99 109.90 -54.77
CA GLY A 222 -15.75 108.72 -53.95
C GLY A 222 -16.43 107.44 -54.43
N LYS A 223 -17.29 107.50 -55.45
CA LYS A 223 -18.09 106.34 -55.91
C LYS A 223 -17.26 105.10 -56.23
N GLY A 224 -16.12 105.26 -56.90
CA GLY A 224 -15.21 104.14 -57.21
C GLY A 224 -14.59 103.51 -55.95
N PHE A 225 -14.17 104.35 -54.99
CA PHE A 225 -13.63 103.90 -53.71
C PHE A 225 -14.68 103.22 -52.83
N ALA A 226 -15.94 103.67 -52.89
CA ALA A 226 -17.04 103.07 -52.15
C ALA A 226 -17.31 101.62 -52.59
N VAL A 227 -17.22 101.34 -53.91
CA VAL A 227 -17.36 99.98 -54.45
C VAL A 227 -16.21 99.08 -53.98
N VAL A 228 -14.97 99.56 -54.05
CA VAL A 228 -13.79 98.81 -53.59
C VAL A 228 -13.87 98.54 -52.09
N ALA A 229 -14.23 99.53 -51.27
CA ALA A 229 -14.40 99.36 -49.83
C ALA A 229 -15.51 98.35 -49.49
N GLY A 230 -16.61 98.34 -50.24
CA GLY A 230 -17.68 97.34 -50.10
C GLY A 230 -17.20 95.91 -50.40
N GLU A 231 -16.39 95.72 -51.45
CA GLU A 231 -15.83 94.41 -51.79
C GLU A 231 -14.80 93.93 -50.76
N ILE A 232 -13.91 94.82 -50.27
CA ILE A 232 -12.96 94.48 -49.19
C ILE A 232 -13.73 94.07 -47.93
N ARG A 233 -14.80 94.78 -47.58
CA ARG A 233 -15.65 94.46 -46.42
C ARG A 233 -16.26 93.07 -46.56
N LYS A 234 -16.81 92.76 -47.75
CA LYS A 234 -17.37 91.45 -48.06
C LYS A 234 -16.34 90.33 -47.96
N LEU A 235 -15.13 90.53 -48.49
CA LEU A 235 -14.02 89.57 -48.37
C LEU A 235 -13.60 89.36 -46.90
N ALA A 236 -13.59 90.43 -46.09
CA ALA A 236 -13.29 90.32 -44.66
C ALA A 236 -14.36 89.51 -43.90
N ASP A 237 -15.65 89.74 -44.20
CA ASP A 237 -16.77 88.95 -43.64
C ASP A 237 -16.71 87.47 -44.09
N GLU A 238 -16.41 87.21 -45.37
CA GLU A 238 -16.20 85.84 -45.90
C GLU A 238 -15.02 85.15 -45.21
N SER A 239 -13.92 85.89 -44.96
CA SER A 239 -12.76 85.39 -44.22
C SER A 239 -13.14 85.02 -42.78
N LYS A 240 -13.93 85.85 -42.07
CA LYS A 240 -14.43 85.54 -40.72
C LYS A 240 -15.30 84.27 -40.67
N GLN A 241 -16.15 84.07 -41.69
CA GLN A 241 -16.95 82.85 -41.79
C GLN A 241 -16.09 81.61 -42.03
N ALA A 242 -15.05 81.73 -42.87
CA ALA A 242 -14.10 80.64 -43.10
C ALA A 242 -13.32 80.29 -41.82
N ILE A 243 -12.81 81.30 -41.10
CA ILE A 243 -12.12 81.15 -39.82
C ILE A 243 -13.00 80.42 -38.81
N THR A 244 -14.26 80.82 -38.65
CA THR A 244 -15.21 80.14 -37.74
C THR A 244 -15.32 78.64 -38.03
N LYS A 245 -15.35 78.24 -39.31
CA LYS A 245 -15.38 76.82 -39.70
C LYS A 245 -14.07 76.11 -39.35
N ILE A 246 -12.94 76.74 -39.61
CA ILE A 246 -11.61 76.18 -39.30
C ILE A 246 -11.42 76.04 -37.78
N THR A 247 -11.87 77.02 -36.97
CA THR A 247 -11.86 76.94 -35.51
C THR A 247 -12.67 75.74 -35.03
N SER A 248 -13.87 75.52 -35.56
CA SER A 248 -14.69 74.36 -35.21
C SER A 248 -13.99 73.04 -35.56
N LEU A 249 -13.37 72.93 -36.73
CA LEU A 249 -12.59 71.75 -37.13
C LEU A 249 -11.39 71.52 -36.20
N THR A 250 -10.66 72.58 -35.86
CA THR A 250 -9.48 72.53 -34.98
C THR A 250 -9.87 72.06 -33.58
N SER A 251 -10.96 72.59 -33.03
CA SER A 251 -11.52 72.14 -31.73
C SER A 251 -11.93 70.67 -31.76
N ASN A 252 -12.53 70.20 -32.86
CA ASN A 252 -12.88 68.79 -33.02
C ASN A 252 -11.63 67.89 -33.07
N ILE A 253 -10.59 68.29 -33.82
CA ILE A 253 -9.30 67.58 -33.86
C ILE A 253 -8.69 67.51 -32.46
N GLN A 254 -8.70 68.62 -31.72
CA GLN A 254 -8.16 68.67 -30.37
C GLN A 254 -8.93 67.75 -29.41
N TYR A 255 -10.27 67.72 -29.50
CA TYR A 255 -11.11 66.79 -28.74
C TYR A 255 -10.77 65.33 -29.06
N THR A 256 -10.73 64.95 -30.34
CA THR A 256 -10.39 63.58 -30.76
C THR A 256 -8.97 63.20 -30.35
N THR A 257 -8.02 64.12 -30.45
CA THR A 257 -6.63 63.93 -30.01
C THR A 257 -6.59 63.59 -28.52
N ASN A 258 -7.29 64.37 -27.68
CA ASN A 258 -7.33 64.14 -26.24
C ASN A 258 -7.99 62.79 -25.87
N SER A 259 -9.08 62.43 -26.54
CA SER A 259 -9.68 61.10 -26.39
C SER A 259 -8.73 59.97 -26.81
N THR A 260 -7.92 60.20 -27.85
CA THR A 260 -6.95 59.19 -28.32
C THR A 260 -5.79 59.05 -27.32
N VAL A 261 -5.34 60.13 -26.65
CA VAL A 261 -4.37 60.05 -25.54
C VAL A 261 -4.91 59.13 -24.44
N MET A 262 -6.14 59.36 -23.97
CA MET A 262 -6.75 58.54 -22.92
C MET A 262 -6.81 57.05 -23.31
N ALA A 263 -7.23 56.75 -24.54
CA ALA A 263 -7.27 55.37 -25.04
C ALA A 263 -5.87 54.73 -25.14
N THR A 264 -4.85 55.53 -25.48
CA THR A 264 -3.46 55.07 -25.57
C THR A 264 -2.87 54.79 -24.18
N GLU A 265 -3.17 55.63 -23.19
CA GLU A 265 -2.79 55.40 -21.78
C GLU A 265 -3.46 54.15 -21.21
N GLU A 266 -4.74 53.94 -21.48
CA GLU A 266 -5.47 52.73 -21.09
C GLU A 266 -4.86 51.49 -21.75
N GLY A 267 -4.62 51.53 -23.06
CA GLY A 267 -3.94 50.45 -23.78
C GLY A 267 -2.53 50.14 -23.24
N SER A 268 -1.78 51.15 -22.81
CA SER A 268 -0.48 50.94 -22.16
C SER A 268 -0.61 50.17 -20.85
N LYS A 269 -1.59 50.51 -20.02
CA LYS A 269 -1.87 49.80 -18.75
C LYS A 269 -2.32 48.35 -18.99
N GLU A 270 -3.16 48.12 -20.00
CA GLU A 270 -3.58 46.77 -20.38
C GLU A 270 -2.39 45.90 -20.81
N ILE A 271 -1.45 46.45 -21.57
CA ILE A 271 -0.23 45.73 -21.96
C ILE A 271 0.65 45.41 -20.75
N GLU A 272 0.82 46.35 -19.81
CA GLU A 272 1.58 46.08 -18.59
C GLU A 272 0.95 44.95 -17.77
N SER A 273 -0.38 44.93 -17.66
CA SER A 273 -1.10 43.82 -17.04
C SER A 273 -0.89 42.51 -17.78
N ALA A 274 -1.01 42.52 -19.12
CA ALA A 274 -0.81 41.33 -19.95
C ALA A 274 0.62 40.76 -19.81
N VAL A 275 1.64 41.62 -19.73
CA VAL A 275 3.02 41.18 -19.47
C VAL A 275 3.15 40.52 -18.10
N LYS A 276 2.50 41.06 -17.07
CA LYS A 276 2.48 40.46 -15.74
C LYS A 276 1.81 39.08 -15.75
N ASP A 277 0.70 38.94 -16.46
CA ASP A 277 -0.03 37.68 -16.59
C ASP A 277 0.81 36.63 -17.34
N ILE A 278 1.49 37.02 -18.42
CA ILE A 278 2.42 36.15 -19.16
C ILE A 278 3.54 35.64 -18.25
N ASN A 279 4.13 36.51 -17.41
CA ASN A 279 5.18 36.10 -16.46
C ASN A 279 4.64 35.10 -15.42
N LEU A 280 3.41 35.28 -14.93
CA LEU A 280 2.78 34.34 -14.02
C LEU A 280 2.54 32.98 -14.69
N VAL A 281 2.04 32.98 -15.93
CA VAL A 281 1.84 31.75 -16.71
C VAL A 281 3.17 31.05 -16.96
N SER A 282 4.25 31.79 -17.27
CA SER A 282 5.59 31.22 -17.42
C SER A 282 6.07 30.50 -16.16
N SER A 283 5.94 31.13 -14.98
CA SER A 283 6.30 30.53 -13.69
C SER A 283 5.47 29.28 -13.37
N ASN A 284 4.17 29.31 -13.67
CA ASN A 284 3.31 28.14 -13.51
C ASN A 284 3.72 27.00 -14.45
N SER A 285 4.17 27.31 -15.67
CA SER A 285 4.67 26.32 -16.64
C SER A 285 5.96 25.65 -16.15
N GLU A 286 6.89 26.40 -15.56
CA GLU A 286 8.10 25.84 -14.93
C GLU A 286 7.76 24.92 -13.74
N THR A 287 6.78 25.32 -12.93
CA THR A 287 6.28 24.51 -11.82
C THR A 287 5.66 23.21 -12.33
N LEU A 288 4.91 23.26 -13.44
CA LEU A 288 4.32 22.08 -14.08
C LEU A 288 5.40 21.09 -14.55
N LEU A 289 6.48 21.57 -15.15
CA LEU A 289 7.61 20.71 -15.54
C LEU A 289 8.24 20.00 -14.33
N THR A 290 8.37 20.70 -13.21
CA THR A 290 8.87 20.11 -11.96
C THR A 290 7.92 19.04 -11.42
N LEU A 291 6.60 19.27 -11.47
CA LEU A 291 5.60 18.28 -11.07
C LEU A 291 5.63 17.03 -11.96
N ILE A 292 5.84 17.21 -13.27
CA ILE A 292 6.00 16.10 -14.22
C ILE A 292 7.23 15.26 -13.86
N GLN A 293 8.34 15.90 -13.49
CA GLN A 293 9.55 15.20 -13.04
C GLN A 293 9.29 14.35 -11.79
N ASN A 294 8.55 14.87 -10.82
CA ASN A 294 8.18 14.12 -9.61
C ASN A 294 7.30 12.90 -9.92
N VAL A 295 6.46 12.98 -10.96
CA VAL A 295 5.68 11.83 -11.44
C VAL A 295 6.61 10.76 -12.02
N LEU A 296 7.64 11.14 -12.78
CA LEU A 296 8.64 10.18 -13.30
C LEU A 296 9.37 9.45 -12.17
N GLU A 297 9.79 10.16 -11.11
CA GLU A 297 10.39 9.52 -9.94
C GLU A 297 9.42 8.55 -9.24
N SER A 298 8.14 8.94 -9.13
CA SER A 298 7.10 8.09 -8.55
C SER A 298 6.87 6.81 -9.38
N LEU A 299 7.04 6.89 -10.71
CA LEU A 299 6.97 5.71 -11.59
C LEU A 299 8.14 4.76 -11.37
N ASP A 300 9.34 5.25 -11.13
CA ASP A 300 10.48 4.39 -10.79
C ASP A 300 10.21 3.62 -9.50
N VAL A 301 9.73 4.31 -8.45
CA VAL A 301 9.34 3.67 -7.19
C VAL A 301 8.22 2.64 -7.38
N LEU A 302 7.22 2.94 -8.22
CA LEU A 302 6.13 2.01 -8.54
C LEU A 302 6.66 0.73 -9.22
N ASN A 303 7.57 0.87 -10.18
CA ASN A 303 8.20 -0.26 -10.86
C ASN A 303 9.05 -1.11 -9.90
N GLN A 304 9.83 -0.47 -9.02
CA GLN A 304 10.58 -1.17 -7.99
C GLN A 304 9.67 -1.95 -7.03
N ASN A 305 8.50 -1.38 -6.69
CA ASN A 305 7.53 -2.06 -5.83
C ASN A 305 6.89 -3.26 -6.54
N ALA A 306 6.58 -3.16 -7.84
CA ALA A 306 6.09 -4.29 -8.62
C ALA A 306 7.13 -5.44 -8.69
N GLN A 307 8.41 -5.10 -8.86
CA GLN A 307 9.50 -6.09 -8.79
C GLN A 307 9.57 -6.78 -7.43
N LYS A 308 9.55 -6.00 -6.33
CA LYS A 308 9.52 -6.57 -4.96
C LYS A 308 8.32 -7.47 -4.72
N GLN A 309 7.15 -7.15 -5.30
CA GLN A 309 5.97 -8.01 -5.21
C GLN A 309 6.21 -9.36 -5.91
N ASN A 310 6.89 -9.37 -7.06
CA ASN A 310 7.26 -10.62 -7.74
C ASN A 310 8.22 -11.47 -6.90
N ASP A 311 9.21 -10.86 -6.24
CA ASP A 311 10.10 -11.57 -5.31
C ASP A 311 9.34 -12.17 -4.12
N ILE A 312 8.32 -11.47 -3.62
CA ILE A 312 7.45 -11.97 -2.55
C ILE A 312 6.61 -13.15 -3.06
N ILE A 313 6.08 -13.08 -4.28
CA ILE A 313 5.34 -14.20 -4.91
C ILE A 313 6.21 -15.45 -4.99
N GLU A 314 7.47 -15.31 -5.42
CA GLU A 314 8.41 -16.45 -5.48
C GLU A 314 8.62 -17.08 -4.09
N LYS A 315 8.87 -16.26 -3.07
CA LYS A 315 9.05 -16.74 -1.69
C LYS A 315 7.79 -17.41 -1.14
N LEU A 316 6.60 -16.90 -1.45
CA LEU A 316 5.34 -17.49 -1.02
C LEU A 316 5.10 -18.85 -1.68
N ASN A 317 5.45 -19.01 -2.96
CA ASN A 317 5.36 -20.29 -3.65
C ASN A 317 6.28 -21.34 -3.01
N ILE A 318 7.50 -20.96 -2.62
CA ILE A 318 8.42 -21.85 -1.88
C ILE A 318 7.80 -22.27 -0.55
N ILE A 319 7.26 -21.33 0.23
CA ILE A 319 6.61 -21.62 1.51
C ILE A 319 5.38 -22.52 1.34
N ASP A 320 4.58 -22.29 0.29
CA ASP A 320 3.40 -23.13 -0.01
C ASP A 320 3.82 -24.57 -0.33
N GLN A 321 4.90 -24.74 -1.09
CA GLN A 321 5.48 -26.05 -1.39
C GLN A 321 6.02 -26.75 -0.13
N GLU A 322 6.70 -26.02 0.75
CA GLU A 322 7.16 -26.54 2.05
C GLU A 322 6.00 -26.95 2.95
N ASN A 323 4.95 -26.12 3.06
CA ASN A 323 3.75 -26.43 3.83
C ASN A 323 3.05 -27.69 3.32
N LYS A 324 3.01 -27.89 1.99
CA LYS A 324 2.47 -29.10 1.39
C LYS A 324 3.29 -30.33 1.80
N SER A 325 4.62 -30.26 1.70
CA SER A 325 5.51 -31.35 2.13
C SER A 325 5.34 -31.68 3.62
N ILE A 326 5.29 -30.67 4.50
CA ILE A 326 5.08 -30.86 5.94
C ILE A 326 3.71 -31.48 6.21
N SER A 327 2.68 -31.06 5.49
CA SER A 327 1.34 -31.62 5.63
C SER A 327 1.29 -33.10 5.23
N GLU A 328 2.00 -33.49 4.16
CA GLU A 328 2.15 -34.88 3.74
C GLU A 328 2.89 -35.72 4.80
N ASP A 329 4.02 -35.24 5.30
CA ASP A 329 4.80 -35.91 6.37
C ASP A 329 3.97 -36.05 7.66
N LEU A 330 3.23 -35.01 8.04
CA LEU A 330 2.39 -35.01 9.23
C LEU A 330 1.22 -35.98 9.09
N ALA A 331 0.59 -36.06 7.92
CA ALA A 331 -0.46 -37.03 7.63
C ALA A 331 0.07 -38.47 7.73
N GLN A 332 1.27 -38.74 7.20
CA GLN A 332 1.92 -40.04 7.33
C GLN A 332 2.21 -40.38 8.80
N LEU A 333 2.76 -39.43 9.57
CA LEU A 333 3.09 -39.62 10.97
C LEU A 333 1.83 -39.86 11.83
N MET A 334 0.75 -39.14 11.54
CA MET A 334 -0.55 -39.37 12.16
C MET A 334 -1.06 -40.79 11.86
N GLY A 335 -0.92 -41.26 10.60
CA GLY A 335 -1.24 -42.64 10.21
C GLY A 335 -0.48 -43.70 11.00
N VAL A 336 0.84 -43.52 11.16
CA VAL A 336 1.68 -44.42 11.98
C VAL A 336 1.24 -44.42 13.45
N ASN A 337 0.94 -43.25 14.00
CA ASN A 337 0.49 -43.12 15.38
C ASN A 337 -0.90 -43.74 15.61
N THR A 338 -1.83 -43.61 14.64
CA THR A 338 -3.13 -44.29 14.70
C THR A 338 -2.98 -45.80 14.68
N ASP A 339 -2.11 -46.34 13.83
CA ASP A 339 -1.82 -47.78 13.77
C ASP A 339 -1.19 -48.28 15.07
N LYS A 340 -0.27 -47.51 15.65
CA LYS A 340 0.37 -47.83 16.93
C LYS A 340 -0.65 -47.83 18.08
N LEU A 341 -1.58 -46.87 18.08
CA LEU A 341 -2.69 -46.82 19.05
C LEU A 341 -3.60 -48.04 18.93
N ALA A 342 -3.98 -48.42 17.70
CA ALA A 342 -4.81 -49.60 17.47
C ALA A 342 -4.13 -50.88 18.00
N LYS A 343 -2.83 -51.06 17.71
CA LYS A 343 -2.03 -52.20 18.22
C LYS A 343 -1.94 -52.21 19.74
N LEU A 344 -1.64 -51.07 20.36
CA LEU A 344 -1.55 -50.96 21.82
C LEU A 344 -2.89 -51.22 22.50
N ASN A 345 -3.99 -50.74 21.93
CA ASN A 345 -5.33 -50.96 22.48
C ASN A 345 -5.72 -52.44 22.39
N ASN A 346 -5.45 -53.10 21.27
CA ASN A 346 -5.67 -54.55 21.12
C ASN A 346 -4.84 -55.34 22.14
N LEU A 347 -3.54 -55.06 22.24
CA LEU A 347 -2.66 -55.73 23.21
C LEU A 347 -3.09 -55.47 24.67
N SER A 348 -3.57 -54.26 24.97
CA SER A 348 -4.07 -53.90 26.31
C SER A 348 -5.31 -54.73 26.66
N ASN A 349 -6.22 -54.89 25.70
CA ASN A 349 -7.40 -55.73 25.87
C ASN A 349 -7.05 -57.21 26.02
N GLU A 350 -6.09 -57.74 25.26
CA GLU A 350 -5.60 -59.11 25.41
C GLU A 350 -4.98 -59.36 26.80
N ILE A 351 -4.13 -58.44 27.28
CA ILE A 351 -3.52 -58.51 28.61
C ILE A 351 -4.60 -58.48 29.70
N ARG A 352 -5.58 -57.58 29.56
CA ARG A 352 -6.68 -57.44 30.52
C ARG A 352 -7.54 -58.69 30.58
N ASN A 353 -7.90 -59.28 29.43
CA ASN A 353 -8.67 -60.52 29.38
C ASN A 353 -7.86 -61.69 29.98
N SER A 354 -6.57 -61.80 29.64
CA SER A 354 -5.68 -62.84 30.18
C SER A 354 -5.46 -62.72 31.70
N ALA A 355 -5.53 -61.51 32.25
CA ALA A 355 -5.42 -61.25 33.69
C ALA A 355 -6.73 -61.53 34.46
N ILE A 356 -7.88 -61.59 33.77
CA ILE A 356 -9.20 -61.89 34.35
C ILE A 356 -9.52 -63.40 34.27
N GLU A 357 -9.05 -64.09 33.22
CA GLU A 357 -9.33 -65.52 32.98
C GLU A 357 -8.40 -66.50 33.71
N GLY A 358 -7.28 -66.05 34.27
CA GLY A 358 -6.28 -66.88 34.98
C GLY A 358 -6.25 -66.66 36.49
#